data_AF-A0A0B9AEQ3-F1
#
_entry.id   AF-A0A0B9AEQ3-F1
#
_cell.length_a   1.000
_cell.length_b   1.000
_cell.length_c   1.000
_cell.angle_alpha   90.00
_cell.angle_beta   90.00
_cell.angle_gamma   90.00
#
_symmetry.space_group_name_H-M   'P 1'
#
loop_
_entity.id
_entity.type
_entity.pdbx_description
1 polymer ?
#
loop_
_entity_poly.entity_id
_entity_poly.type
_entity_poly.pdbx_seq_one_letter_code
_entity_poly.pdbx_strand_id
1 'polypeptide(L)'
;MVLHKGERDGGTVLIVILENQSLGILYERMPDVDGRRKWRVSKSQVIDNKQEFEDYLSRRMQQDPDVWIVELTVADRERFVRDNLSAG
;
A
#
# COMPACT_ATOMS: atom_id res chain seq x y z
N MET A 1 -10.02 -5.78 -0.07
CA MET A 1 -10.52 -5.77 1.33
C MET A 1 -9.99 -4.54 2.05
N VAL A 2 -10.70 -3.98 3.03
CA VAL A 2 -10.16 -2.92 3.90
C VAL A 2 -9.52 -3.59 5.11
N LEU A 3 -8.20 -3.42 5.30
CA LEU A 3 -7.44 -4.01 6.41
C LEU A 3 -7.46 -3.10 7.65
N HIS A 4 -7.43 -1.78 7.42
CA HIS A 4 -7.57 -0.78 8.48
C HIS A 4 -8.30 0.44 7.93
N LYS A 5 -9.22 0.98 8.72
CA LYS A 5 -10.06 2.13 8.37
C LYS A 5 -9.54 3.35 9.11
N GLY A 6 -8.95 4.27 8.36
CA GLY A 6 -8.41 5.52 8.87
C GLY A 6 -9.41 6.66 8.91
N GLU A 7 -8.87 7.87 9.08
CA GLU A 7 -9.62 9.11 9.01
C GLU A 7 -10.10 9.38 7.57
N ARG A 8 -11.28 9.95 7.41
CA ARG A 8 -12.01 10.02 6.14
C ARG A 8 -11.39 11.01 5.14
N ASP A 9 -10.93 12.17 5.60
CA ASP A 9 -10.67 13.33 4.75
C ASP A 9 -9.16 13.64 4.58
N GLY A 10 -8.35 13.26 5.55
CA GLY A 10 -6.92 13.58 5.65
C GLY A 10 -5.99 12.38 5.83
N GLY A 11 -6.53 11.18 6.09
CA GLY A 11 -5.74 9.97 6.33
C GLY A 11 -4.78 9.61 5.19
N THR A 12 -3.58 9.13 5.56
CA THR A 12 -2.64 8.54 4.59
C THR A 12 -3.26 7.29 3.98
N VAL A 13 -3.07 7.05 2.67
CA VAL A 13 -3.61 5.87 2.00
C VAL A 13 -2.49 4.92 1.58
N LEU A 14 -2.58 3.68 2.05
CA LEU A 14 -1.71 2.57 1.73
C LEU A 14 -2.51 1.50 0.98
N ILE A 15 -1.90 0.94 -0.07
CA ILE A 15 -2.50 -0.13 -0.87
C ILE A 15 -1.56 -1.34 -0.88
N VAL A 16 -2.01 -2.47 -0.36
CA VAL A 16 -1.37 -3.77 -0.56
C VAL A 16 -1.89 -4.34 -1.87
N ILE A 17 -1.02 -4.54 -2.86
CA ILE A 17 -1.39 -5.21 -4.11
C ILE A 17 -0.89 -6.65 -4.07
N LEU A 18 -1.82 -7.58 -4.28
CA LEU A 18 -1.59 -9.00 -4.45
C LEU A 18 -1.86 -9.38 -5.91
N GLU A 19 -1.02 -10.25 -6.47
CA GLU A 19 -1.23 -10.86 -7.79
C GLU A 19 -1.25 -12.38 -7.63
N ASN A 20 -2.45 -12.98 -7.58
CA ASN A 20 -2.62 -14.43 -7.38
C ASN A 20 -1.73 -14.97 -6.22
N GLN A 21 -1.01 -16.07 -6.44
CA GLN A 21 -0.11 -16.72 -5.45
C GLN A 21 1.22 -15.96 -5.26
N SER A 22 1.31 -14.69 -5.69
CA SER A 22 2.52 -13.88 -5.58
C SER A 22 2.59 -13.12 -4.25
N LEU A 23 3.79 -12.62 -3.98
CA LEU A 23 4.10 -11.79 -2.82
C LEU A 23 3.46 -10.40 -2.95
N GLY A 24 2.97 -9.89 -1.83
CA GLY A 24 2.35 -8.57 -1.77
C GLY A 24 3.36 -7.42 -1.90
N ILE A 25 2.92 -6.32 -2.50
CA ILE A 25 3.66 -5.05 -2.50
C ILE A 25 2.78 -3.97 -1.88
N LEU A 26 3.35 -3.25 -0.91
CA LEU A 26 2.74 -2.10 -0.28
C LEU A 26 3.13 -0.81 -1.01
N TYR A 27 2.13 -0.13 -1.54
CA TYR A 27 2.24 1.21 -2.10
C TYR A 27 1.70 2.24 -1.12
N GLU A 28 2.34 3.39 -1.07
CA GLU A 28 1.96 4.52 -0.21
C GLU A 28 1.87 5.80 -1.03
N ARG A 29 0.83 6.60 -0.78
CA ARG A 29 0.62 7.87 -1.49
C ARG A 29 1.21 9.02 -0.68
N MET A 30 2.43 9.41 -1.03
CA MET A 30 3.20 10.42 -0.31
C MET A 30 3.19 11.78 -1.03
N PRO A 31 3.24 12.90 -0.30
CA PRO A 31 3.60 14.20 -0.87
C PRO A 31 4.95 14.12 -1.59
N ASP A 32 5.06 14.84 -2.70
CA ASP A 32 6.29 14.99 -3.46
C ASP A 32 6.71 16.46 -3.52
N VAL A 33 7.95 16.71 -3.94
CA VAL A 33 8.57 18.05 -3.96
C VAL A 33 7.85 19.03 -4.90
N ASP A 34 7.10 18.53 -5.87
CA ASP A 34 6.28 19.32 -6.79
C ASP A 34 4.89 19.67 -6.24
N GLY A 35 4.63 19.33 -4.97
CA GLY A 35 3.35 19.56 -4.28
C GLY A 35 2.25 18.56 -4.64
N ARG A 36 2.51 17.61 -5.54
CA ARG A 36 1.59 16.52 -5.85
C ARG A 36 1.77 15.38 -4.86
N ARG A 37 0.88 14.40 -4.92
CA ARG A 37 1.04 13.13 -4.18
C ARG A 37 1.27 12.00 -5.16
N LYS A 38 2.38 11.28 -5.02
CA LYS A 38 2.76 10.16 -5.88
C LYS A 38 2.74 8.85 -5.10
N TRP A 39 2.42 7.77 -5.79
CA TRP A 39 2.53 6.43 -5.24
C TRP A 39 3.98 5.96 -5.26
N ARG A 40 4.45 5.41 -4.14
CA ARG A 40 5.79 4.83 -4.01
C ARG A 40 5.69 3.46 -3.34
N VAL A 41 6.62 2.57 -3.66
CA VAL A 41 6.73 1.28 -2.96
C VAL A 41 7.36 1.53 -1.59
N SER A 42 6.64 1.20 -0.53
CA SER A 42 7.14 1.33 0.85
C SER A 42 7.68 -0.01 1.38
N LYS A 43 7.08 -1.14 0.97
CA LYS A 43 7.57 -2.48 1.34
C LYS A 43 7.13 -3.53 0.33
N SER A 44 7.96 -4.56 0.14
CA SER A 44 7.61 -5.77 -0.59
C SER A 44 7.68 -6.97 0.36
N GLN A 45 6.70 -7.86 0.29
CA GLN A 45 6.73 -9.11 1.03
C GLN A 45 7.85 -10.01 0.47
N VAL A 46 8.48 -10.76 1.36
CA VAL A 46 9.54 -11.73 1.01
C VAL A 46 9.01 -13.12 1.32
N ILE A 47 9.30 -14.09 0.45
CA ILE A 47 8.74 -15.45 0.53
C ILE A 47 9.05 -16.15 1.85
N ASP A 48 10.28 -15.99 2.33
CA ASP A 48 10.77 -16.65 3.55
C ASP A 48 10.42 -15.90 4.84
N ASN A 49 9.75 -14.73 4.72
CA ASN A 49 9.42 -13.91 5.89
C ASN A 49 8.11 -13.14 5.73
N LYS A 50 7.00 -13.90 5.66
CA LYS A 50 5.66 -13.33 5.57
C LYS A 50 5.30 -12.48 6.81
N GLN A 51 5.72 -12.93 7.99
CA GLN A 51 5.42 -12.27 9.26
C GLN A 51 5.95 -10.83 9.29
N GLU A 52 7.14 -10.57 8.77
CA GLU A 52 7.71 -9.22 8.76
C GLU A 52 6.86 -8.20 7.99
N PHE A 53 6.18 -8.65 6.93
CA PHE A 53 5.28 -7.80 6.17
C PHE A 53 4.03 -7.45 6.99
N GLU A 54 3.41 -8.44 7.64
CA GLU A 54 2.25 -8.26 8.52
C GLU A 54 2.60 -7.39 9.76
N ASP A 55 3.76 -7.62 10.35
CA ASP A 55 4.28 -6.82 11.45
C ASP A 55 4.53 -5.36 11.03
N TYR A 56 4.99 -5.15 9.79
CA TYR A 56 5.14 -3.81 9.24
C TYR A 56 3.79 -3.10 9.09
N LEU A 57 2.77 -3.78 8.57
CA LEU A 57 1.41 -3.21 8.48
C LEU A 57 0.88 -2.86 9.87
N SER A 58 1.04 -3.77 10.83
CA SER A 58 0.63 -3.56 12.22
C SER A 58 1.33 -2.34 12.85
N ARG A 59 2.63 -2.19 12.61
CA ARG A 59 3.39 -1.00 13.06
C ARG A 59 2.89 0.28 12.39
N ARG A 60 2.56 0.27 11.09
CA ARG A 60 2.01 1.45 10.42
C ARG A 60 0.69 1.89 11.03
N MET A 61 -0.21 0.94 11.33
CA MET A 61 -1.49 1.23 12.00
C MET A 61 -1.29 1.85 13.39
N GLN A 62 -0.25 1.42 14.13
CA GLN A 62 0.07 1.99 15.45
C GLN A 62 0.71 3.38 15.35
N GLN A 63 1.55 3.60 14.35
CA GLN A 63 2.26 4.87 14.14
C GLN A 63 1.36 5.98 13.59
N ASP A 64 0.43 5.62 12.71
CA ASP A 64 -0.52 6.52 12.08
C ASP A 64 -1.93 5.91 12.20
N PRO A 65 -2.64 6.13 13.32
CA PRO A 65 -3.98 5.58 13.52
C PRO A 65 -4.99 6.03 12.47
N ASP A 66 -4.74 7.17 11.82
CA ASP A 66 -5.58 7.76 10.78
C ASP A 66 -5.33 7.15 9.39
N VAL A 67 -4.41 6.20 9.26
CA VAL A 67 -4.06 5.55 7.98
C VAL A 67 -5.19 4.67 7.45
N TRP A 68 -5.40 4.68 6.14
CA TRP A 68 -6.16 3.64 5.45
C TRP A 68 -5.23 2.59 4.89
N ILE A 69 -5.51 1.31 5.14
CA ILE A 69 -4.82 0.20 4.50
C ILE A 69 -5.84 -0.63 3.74
N VAL A 70 -5.69 -0.68 2.42
CA VAL A 70 -6.58 -1.42 1.52
C VAL A 70 -5.80 -2.49 0.80
N GLU A 71 -6.31 -3.71 0.79
CA GLU A 71 -5.79 -4.82 0.02
C GLU A 71 -6.55 -4.96 -1.30
N LEU A 72 -5.83 -5.06 -2.41
CA LEU A 72 -6.35 -5.29 -3.74
C LEU A 72 -5.70 -6.52 -4.36
N THR A 73 -6.52 -7.49 -4.74
CA THR A 73 -6.08 -8.62 -5.58
C THR A 73 -6.36 -8.28 -7.04
N VAL A 74 -5.31 -8.25 -7.85
CA VAL A 74 -5.37 -7.89 -9.26
C VAL A 74 -4.86 -9.04 -10.13
N ALA A 75 -5.33 -9.11 -11.38
CA ALA A 75 -4.90 -10.15 -12.32
C ALA A 75 -3.50 -9.87 -12.91
N ASP A 76 -3.15 -8.61 -13.09
CA ASP A 76 -1.87 -8.13 -13.61
C ASP A 76 -1.47 -6.88 -12.82
N ARG A 77 -0.48 -7.04 -11.94
CA ARG A 77 0.00 -5.98 -11.06
C ARG A 77 0.71 -4.89 -11.84
N GLU A 78 1.57 -5.25 -12.80
CA GLU A 78 2.37 -4.27 -13.54
C GLU A 78 1.47 -3.34 -14.35
N ARG A 79 0.49 -3.91 -15.06
CA ARG A 79 -0.52 -3.14 -15.78
C ARG A 79 -1.36 -2.28 -14.84
N PHE A 80 -1.82 -2.83 -13.71
CA PHE A 80 -2.60 -2.05 -12.75
C PHE A 80 -1.82 -0.85 -12.22
N VAL A 81 -0.56 -1.05 -11.83
CA VAL A 81 0.32 0.01 -11.32
C VAL A 81 0.56 1.06 -12.38
N ARG A 82 0.87 0.66 -13.62
CA ARG A 82 1.04 1.59 -14.73
C ARG A 82 -0.22 2.42 -14.95
N ASP A 83 -1.38 1.78 -15.06
CA ASP A 83 -2.59 2.46 -15.47
C ASP A 83 -3.23 3.31 -14.34
N ASN A 84 -2.97 2.99 -13.06
CA ASN A 84 -3.67 3.61 -11.90
C ASN A 84 -2.75 4.30 -10.88
N LEU A 85 -1.50 3.86 -10.74
CA LEU A 85 -0.60 4.36 -9.68
C LEU A 85 0.59 5.16 -10.22
N SER A 86 0.95 4.99 -11.50
CA SER A 86 2.07 5.69 -12.12
C SER A 86 1.72 7.09 -12.67
N ALA A 87 0.42 7.41 -12.78
CA ALA A 87 -0.07 8.72 -13.19
C ALA A 87 -0.28 9.63 -11.97
N GLY A 88 0.76 10.39 -11.59
CA GLY A 88 0.72 11.44 -10.56
C GLY A 88 1.80 12.47 -10.77
#